data_AF-A0A530LM83-F1
#
_entry.id   AF-A0A530LM83-F1
#
_cell.length_a   1.000
_cell.length_b   1.000
_cell.length_c   1.000
_cell.angle_alpha   90.00
_cell.angle_beta   90.00
_cell.angle_gamma   90.00
#
_symmetry.space_group_name_H-M   'P 1'
#
loop_
_entity.id
_entity.type
_entity.pdbx_description
1 polymer ?
#
loop_
_entity_poly.entity_id
_entity_poly.type
_entity_poly.pdbx_seq_one_letter_code
_entity_poly.pdbx_strand_id
1 'polypeptide(L)'
;MNAVPQWRLAGDWFDICSCDIPCPCEFAQRPTGNHCQGVLAWHVREGQYGDVKLDGLSLVALGEFEGNLWAGEAKAVMGMYL
;
A
#
# COMPACT_ATOMS: atom_id res chain seq x y z
N MET A 1 -25.38 10.22 7.84
CA MET A 1 -24.40 9.52 6.98
C MET A 1 -23.25 10.50 6.79
N ASN A 2 -22.05 10.22 7.29
CA ASN A 2 -20.92 11.13 7.11
C ASN A 2 -20.50 11.08 5.64
N ALA A 3 -20.64 12.20 4.94
CA ALA A 3 -20.18 12.32 3.56
C ALA A 3 -18.64 12.24 3.57
N VAL A 4 -18.07 11.40 2.71
CA VAL A 4 -16.63 11.42 2.45
C VAL A 4 -16.30 12.74 1.75
N PRO A 5 -15.38 13.57 2.27
CA PRO A 5 -14.93 14.77 1.60
C PRO A 5 -14.44 14.50 0.17
N GLN A 6 -14.66 15.46 -0.74
CA GLN A 6 -14.05 15.42 -2.06
C GLN A 6 -12.52 15.35 -1.93
N TRP A 7 -11.89 14.45 -2.66
CA TRP A 7 -10.45 14.24 -2.58
C TRP A 7 -9.84 13.90 -3.93
N ARG A 8 -8.56 14.24 -4.10
CA ARG A 8 -7.74 13.87 -5.25
C ARG A 8 -6.28 13.76 -4.82
N LEU A 9 -5.58 12.74 -5.31
CA LEU A 9 -4.14 12.57 -5.17
C LEU A 9 -3.54 12.27 -6.53
N ALA A 10 -2.44 12.93 -6.86
CA ALA A 10 -1.60 12.64 -8.01
C ALA A 10 -0.13 12.65 -7.56
N GLY A 11 0.62 11.62 -7.94
CA GLY A 11 1.95 11.42 -7.40
C GLY A 11 2.63 10.18 -7.95
N ASP A 12 3.64 9.74 -7.22
CA ASP A 12 4.41 8.54 -7.49
C ASP A 12 4.04 7.45 -6.49
N TRP A 13 4.04 6.21 -6.98
CA TRP A 13 3.90 5.02 -6.17
C TRP A 13 5.03 4.07 -6.55
N PHE A 14 5.68 3.51 -5.55
CA PHE A 14 6.69 2.49 -5.70
C PHE A 14 6.46 1.44 -4.62
N ASP A 15 6.43 0.18 -5.01
CA ASP A 15 6.42 -0.94 -4.08
C ASP A 15 7.46 -1.99 -4.46
N ILE A 16 7.96 -2.66 -3.43
CA ILE A 16 8.85 -3.81 -3.58
C ILE A 16 8.60 -4.75 -2.42
N CYS A 17 8.67 -6.04 -2.69
CA CYS A 17 8.56 -7.07 -1.66
C CYS A 17 9.59 -8.17 -1.85
N SER A 18 9.69 -9.04 -0.85
CA SER A 18 10.59 -10.21 -0.84
C SER A 18 10.23 -11.32 -1.84
N CYS A 19 9.16 -11.15 -2.65
CA CYS A 19 8.68 -12.16 -3.57
C CYS A 19 9.42 -12.15 -4.92
N ASP A 20 9.27 -13.25 -5.67
CA ASP A 20 9.67 -13.32 -7.08
C ASP A 20 8.95 -12.24 -7.92
N ILE A 21 9.59 -11.81 -9.01
CA ILE A 21 9.07 -10.78 -9.91
C ILE A 21 8.51 -11.45 -11.18
N PRO A 22 7.30 -11.11 -11.65
CA PRO A 22 6.38 -10.12 -11.08
C PRO A 22 5.74 -10.62 -9.78
N CYS A 23 5.41 -9.70 -8.87
CA CYS A 23 4.89 -10.03 -7.55
C CYS A 23 3.61 -10.90 -7.66
N PRO A 24 3.59 -12.14 -7.15
CA PRO A 24 2.42 -13.02 -7.29
C PRO A 24 1.15 -12.44 -6.67
N CYS A 25 1.30 -11.61 -5.63
CA CYS A 25 0.18 -10.98 -4.92
C CYS A 25 -0.61 -9.99 -5.80
N GLU A 26 0.01 -9.40 -6.82
CA GLU A 26 -0.69 -8.55 -7.79
C GLU A 26 -1.66 -9.35 -8.66
N PHE A 27 -1.41 -10.66 -8.82
CA PHE A 27 -2.20 -11.58 -9.64
C PHE A 27 -3.07 -12.52 -8.81
N ALA A 28 -3.45 -12.07 -7.61
CA ALA A 28 -4.25 -12.82 -6.66
C ALA A 28 -3.65 -14.17 -6.18
N GLN A 29 -2.34 -14.33 -6.31
CA GLN A 29 -1.64 -15.54 -5.87
C GLN A 29 -1.02 -15.37 -4.48
N ARG A 30 -0.73 -16.52 -3.85
CA ARG A 30 0.02 -16.55 -2.59
C ARG A 30 1.43 -15.96 -2.77
N PRO A 31 2.01 -15.33 -1.74
CA PRO A 31 3.37 -14.82 -1.80
C PRO A 31 4.39 -15.95 -2.01
N THR A 32 5.56 -15.58 -2.52
CA THR A 32 6.68 -16.51 -2.72
C THR A 32 7.08 -17.09 -1.36
N GLY A 33 7.26 -18.41 -1.27
CA GLY A 33 7.55 -19.05 0.03
C GLY A 33 6.42 -18.95 1.07
N ASN A 34 5.21 -18.50 0.68
CA ASN A 34 4.08 -18.25 1.58
C ASN A 34 4.29 -17.12 2.61
N HIS A 35 5.30 -16.27 2.40
CA HIS A 35 5.65 -15.15 3.28
C HIS A 35 6.03 -13.92 2.45
N CYS A 36 5.60 -12.74 2.88
CA CYS A 36 5.89 -11.49 2.20
C CYS A 36 6.36 -10.44 3.21
N GLN A 37 7.50 -9.80 2.91
CA GLN A 37 7.93 -8.55 3.51
C GLN A 37 7.96 -7.49 2.43
N GLY A 38 7.12 -6.47 2.58
CA GLY A 38 6.89 -5.44 1.58
C GLY A 38 7.15 -4.03 2.10
N VAL A 39 7.62 -3.19 1.20
CA VAL A 39 7.68 -1.74 1.37
C VAL A 39 6.82 -1.11 0.28
N LEU A 40 5.96 -0.19 0.66
CA LEU A 40 5.19 0.63 -0.26
C LEU A 40 5.50 2.09 0.05
N ALA A 41 5.90 2.85 -0.97
CA ALA A 41 6.26 4.25 -0.86
C ALA A 41 5.39 5.08 -1.80
N TRP A 42 4.92 6.20 -1.30
CA TRP A 42 4.18 7.20 -2.06
C TRP A 42 4.82 8.56 -1.88
N HIS A 43 4.83 9.33 -2.97
CA HIS A 43 5.10 10.76 -2.91
C HIS A 43 3.96 11.50 -3.60
N VAL A 44 3.21 12.29 -2.83
CA VAL A 44 2.09 13.09 -3.33
C VAL A 44 2.63 14.38 -3.91
N ARG A 45 2.58 14.52 -5.24
CA ARG A 45 2.96 15.78 -5.90
C ARG A 45 1.86 16.82 -5.81
N GLU A 46 0.61 16.41 -6.05
CA GLU A 46 -0.59 17.24 -5.95
C GLU A 46 -1.66 16.48 -5.17
N GLY A 47 -2.19 17.06 -4.09
CA GLY A 47 -3.12 16.37 -3.22
C GLY A 47 -4.02 17.27 -2.38
N GLN A 48 -5.30 16.90 -2.29
CA GLN A 48 -6.31 17.59 -1.49
C GLN A 48 -7.31 16.58 -0.92
N TYR A 49 -7.68 16.73 0.36
CA TYR A 49 -8.78 16.02 1.01
C TYR A 49 -9.66 17.01 1.76
N GLY A 50 -10.81 17.39 1.18
CA GLY A 50 -11.61 18.51 1.67
C GLY A 50 -10.76 19.79 1.72
N ASP A 51 -10.60 20.37 2.90
CA ASP A 51 -9.77 21.57 3.12
C ASP A 51 -8.31 21.24 3.48
N VAL A 52 -7.95 19.96 3.60
CA VAL A 52 -6.58 19.52 3.95
C VAL A 52 -5.73 19.40 2.68
N LYS A 53 -4.67 20.21 2.61
CA LYS A 53 -3.68 20.16 1.54
C LYS A 53 -2.64 19.06 1.82
N LEU A 54 -2.34 18.25 0.80
CA LEU A 54 -1.45 17.08 0.89
C LEU A 54 -0.27 17.15 -0.09
N ASP A 55 -0.10 18.24 -0.84
CA ASP A 55 1.05 18.47 -1.72
C ASP A 55 2.38 18.27 -0.98
N GLY A 56 3.28 17.52 -1.58
CA GLY A 56 4.61 17.23 -1.05
C GLY A 56 4.66 16.16 0.05
N LEU A 57 3.51 15.60 0.45
CA LEU A 57 3.47 14.55 1.47
C LEU A 57 4.10 13.26 0.94
N SER A 58 5.02 12.70 1.71
CA SER A 58 5.55 11.36 1.48
C SER A 58 4.98 10.40 2.52
N LEU A 59 4.72 9.17 2.12
CA LEU A 59 4.26 8.10 2.99
C LEU A 59 5.04 6.84 2.65
N VAL A 60 5.49 6.12 3.67
CA VAL A 60 6.02 4.77 3.54
C VAL A 60 5.18 3.84 4.41
N ALA A 61 4.75 2.73 3.84
CA ALA A 61 4.19 1.61 4.57
C ALA A 61 5.15 0.43 4.54
N LEU A 62 5.35 -0.19 5.69
CA LEU A 62 6.07 -1.45 5.84
C LEU A 62 5.06 -2.53 6.21
N GLY A 63 5.13 -3.67 5.53
CA GLY A 63 4.18 -4.75 5.69
C GLY A 63 4.85 -6.10 5.80
N GLU A 64 4.28 -6.95 6.63
CA GLU A 64 4.60 -8.37 6.66
C GLU A 64 3.32 -9.20 6.71
N PHE A 65 3.24 -10.27 5.92
CA PHE A 65 2.14 -11.22 5.99
C PHE A 65 2.54 -12.63 5.56
N GLU A 66 1.82 -13.60 6.11
CA GLU A 66 1.84 -15.01 5.69
C GLU A 66 0.47 -15.41 5.16
N GLY A 67 0.42 -16.22 4.10
CA GLY A 67 -0.83 -16.68 3.48
C GLY A 67 -1.33 -15.80 2.32
N ASN A 68 -2.36 -16.28 1.60
CA ASN A 68 -2.93 -15.55 0.47
C ASN A 68 -3.92 -14.46 0.94
N LEU A 69 -3.60 -13.19 0.67
CA LEU A 69 -4.45 -12.03 0.98
C LEU A 69 -5.85 -12.14 0.35
N TRP A 70 -5.92 -12.63 -0.88
CA TRP A 70 -7.16 -12.69 -1.67
C TRP A 70 -8.07 -13.84 -1.26
N ALA A 71 -7.50 -14.89 -0.67
CA ALA A 71 -8.25 -16.00 -0.09
C ALA A 71 -8.73 -15.71 1.34
N GLY A 72 -8.34 -14.56 1.93
CA GLY A 72 -8.65 -14.24 3.32
C GLY A 72 -7.86 -15.07 4.34
N GLU A 73 -6.78 -15.71 3.91
CA GLU A 73 -5.93 -16.57 4.74
C GLU A 73 -4.83 -15.77 5.46
N ALA A 74 -4.60 -14.54 5.01
CA ALA A 74 -3.45 -13.77 5.42
C ALA A 74 -3.61 -13.10 6.80
N LYS A 75 -2.55 -13.18 7.59
CA LYS A 75 -2.37 -12.36 8.80
C LYS A 75 -1.34 -11.28 8.50
N ALA A 76 -1.80 -10.05 8.29
CA ALA A 76 -0.94 -8.92 7.96
C ALA A 76 -0.65 -8.04 9.18
N VAL A 77 0.60 -7.59 9.29
CA VAL A 77 1.03 -6.50 10.17
C VAL A 77 1.55 -5.38 9.29
N MET A 78 1.06 -4.16 9.52
CA MET A 78 1.40 -2.99 8.72
C MET A 78 1.79 -1.82 9.63
N GLY A 79 2.88 -1.13 9.30
CA GLY A 79 3.26 0.16 9.86
C GLY A 79 3.21 1.24 8.79
N MET A 80 2.73 2.44 9.13
CA MET A 80 2.65 3.60 8.23
C MET A 80 3.44 4.78 8.81
N TYR A 81 4.25 5.42 7.97
CA TYR A 81 5.19 6.48 8.36
C TYR A 81 5.12 7.63 7.36
N LEU A 82 4.98 8.85 7.86
CA LEU A 82 4.97 10.10 7.09
C LEU A 82 6.32 10.82 7.22
#